data_AF-A0A0A7KFM1-F1
#
_entry.id   AF-A0A0A7KFM1-F1
#
_cell.length_a   1.000
_cell.length_b   1.000
_cell.length_c   1.000
_cell.angle_alpha   90.00
_cell.angle_beta   90.00
_cell.angle_gamma   90.00
#
_symmetry.space_group_name_H-M   'P 1'
#
loop_
_entity.id
_entity.type
_entity.pdbx_description
1 polymer ?
#
loop_
_entity_poly.entity_id
_entity_poly.type
_entity_poly.pdbx_seq_one_letter_code
_entity_poly.pdbx_strand_id
1 'polypeptide(L)'
;MDAEQLEELEVLVGPAAWAYHTALVAEGKGVVVDRAYRVLQSVRLVAADILMAAAAAQRTSAGAATRRIKVGKIELEKAAPTSSEASVWEARGASLQAVANAAMVGDFAPIMSAWGVES
;
A
#
# COMPACT_ATOMS: atom_id res chain seq x y z
N MET A 1 13.87 7.06 5.03
CA MET A 1 13.15 6.10 5.87
C MET A 1 14.20 5.27 6.59
N ASP A 2 14.05 5.03 7.89
CA ASP A 2 14.96 4.17 8.65
C ASP A 2 14.51 2.69 8.61
N ALA A 3 15.28 1.81 9.26
CA ALA A 3 15.02 0.37 9.24
C ALA A 3 13.73 -0.02 9.98
N GLU A 4 13.40 0.67 11.07
CA GLU A 4 12.19 0.40 11.86
C GLU A 4 10.94 0.81 11.08
N GLN A 5 10.98 1.96 10.41
CA GLN A 5 9.92 2.41 9.51
C GLN A 5 9.71 1.47 8.31
N LEU A 6 10.79 0.88 7.79
CA LEU A 6 10.69 -0.12 6.73
C LEU A 6 10.02 -1.40 7.23
N GLU A 7 10.36 -1.87 8.44
CA GLU A 7 9.72 -3.05 9.03
C GLU A 7 8.23 -2.80 9.30
N GLU A 8 7.87 -1.63 9.86
CA GLU A 8 6.46 -1.23 10.02
C GLU A 8 5.74 -1.23 8.66
N LEU A 9 6.36 -0.68 7.62
CA LEU A 9 5.80 -0.65 6.27
C LEU A 9 5.51 -2.06 5.75
N GLU A 10 6.45 -2.99 5.86
CA GLU A 10 6.30 -4.37 5.41
C GLU A 10 5.15 -5.08 6.14
N VAL A 11 5.00 -4.85 7.44
CA VAL A 11 3.89 -5.39 8.24
C VAL A 11 2.55 -4.78 7.83
N LEU A 12 2.50 -3.47 7.59
CA LEU A 12 1.27 -2.77 7.20
C LEU A 12 0.79 -3.21 5.81
N VAL A 13 1.70 -3.40 4.86
CA VAL A 13 1.38 -3.89 3.51
C VAL A 13 1.05 -5.39 3.53
N GLY A 14 1.79 -6.17 4.33
CA GLY A 14 1.66 -7.62 4.39
C GLY A 14 2.42 -8.35 3.27
N PRO A 15 2.83 -9.61 3.49
CA PRO A 15 3.83 -10.29 2.67
C PRO A 15 3.40 -10.52 1.22
N ALA A 16 2.12 -10.84 0.97
CA ALA A 16 1.61 -11.10 -0.38
C ALA A 16 1.60 -9.83 -1.26
N ALA A 17 1.08 -8.73 -0.70
CA ALA A 17 1.06 -7.44 -1.41
C ALA A 17 2.47 -6.87 -1.58
N TRP A 18 3.35 -7.03 -0.59
CA TRP A 18 4.75 -6.60 -0.66
C TRP A 18 5.53 -7.33 -1.76
N ALA A 19 5.38 -8.65 -1.85
CA ALA A 19 6.01 -9.43 -2.91
C ALA A 19 5.49 -9.03 -4.30
N TYR A 20 4.19 -8.73 -4.43
CA TYR A 20 3.62 -8.25 -5.69
C TYR A 20 4.14 -6.86 -6.06
N HIS A 21 4.14 -5.93 -5.11
CA HIS A 21 4.72 -4.59 -5.28
C HIS A 21 6.20 -4.64 -5.68
N THR A 22 7.00 -5.50 -5.06
CA THR A 22 8.41 -5.66 -5.40
C THR A 22 8.61 -6.06 -6.86
N ALA A 23 7.76 -6.95 -7.39
CA ALA A 23 7.77 -7.30 -8.80
C ALA A 23 7.40 -6.10 -9.69
N LEU A 24 6.42 -5.28 -9.29
CA LEU A 24 6.05 -4.07 -10.02
C LEU A 24 7.18 -3.03 -10.02
N VAL A 25 7.92 -2.88 -8.91
CA VAL A 25 9.07 -1.96 -8.83
C VAL A 25 10.17 -2.41 -9.79
N ALA A 26 10.45 -3.72 -9.88
CA ALA A 26 11.40 -4.26 -10.85
C ALA A 26 11.00 -3.97 -12.31
N GLU A 27 9.70 -3.86 -12.60
CA GLU A 27 9.15 -3.44 -13.89
C GLU A 27 9.05 -1.92 -14.08
N GLY A 28 9.46 -1.12 -13.09
CA GLY A 28 9.35 0.35 -13.10
C GLY A 28 7.92 0.88 -12.94
N LYS A 29 6.98 0.06 -12.46
CA LYS A 29 5.55 0.40 -12.29
C LYS A 29 5.11 0.48 -10.82
N GLY A 30 5.97 0.04 -9.89
CA GLY A 30 5.69 0.06 -8.47
C GLY A 30 6.03 1.39 -7.80
N VAL A 31 5.50 1.59 -6.60
CA VAL A 31 5.77 2.77 -5.77
C VAL A 31 7.21 2.73 -5.27
N VAL A 32 8.00 3.77 -5.55
CA VAL A 32 9.36 3.91 -5.00
C VAL A 32 9.26 4.41 -3.56
N VAL A 33 9.48 3.51 -2.60
CA VAL A 33 9.19 3.73 -1.18
C VAL A 33 9.88 4.98 -0.62
N ASP A 34 11.19 5.14 -0.82
CA ASP A 34 11.91 6.34 -0.35
C ASP A 34 11.35 7.64 -0.92
N ARG A 35 10.90 7.62 -2.17
CA ARG A 35 10.35 8.81 -2.83
C ARG A 35 8.95 9.11 -2.30
N ALA A 36 8.10 8.09 -2.16
CA ALA A 36 6.77 8.22 -1.61
C ALA A 36 6.82 8.73 -0.17
N TYR A 37 7.72 8.17 0.66
CA TYR A 37 7.90 8.61 2.04
C TYR A 37 8.35 10.07 2.14
N ARG A 38 9.24 10.54 1.27
CA ARG A 38 9.65 11.96 1.26
C ARG A 38 8.48 12.92 1.01
N VAL A 39 7.48 12.51 0.25
CA VAL A 39 6.30 13.33 -0.07
C VAL A 39 5.24 13.21 1.01
N LEU A 40 4.93 11.98 1.43
CA LEU A 40 3.80 11.69 2.31
C LEU A 40 4.16 11.82 3.80
N GLN A 41 5.45 11.70 4.16
CA GLN A 41 5.98 11.77 5.53
C GLN A 41 5.21 10.87 6.52
N SER A 42 4.65 9.75 6.03
CA SER A 42 3.81 8.85 6.81
C SER A 42 3.90 7.42 6.27
N VAL A 43 4.35 6.49 7.11
CA VAL A 43 4.48 5.07 6.78
C VAL A 43 3.11 4.47 6.39
N ARG A 44 2.04 4.88 7.09
CA ARG A 44 0.66 4.42 6.82
C ARG A 44 0.16 4.88 5.46
N LEU A 45 0.47 6.11 5.05
CA LEU A 45 0.09 6.62 3.72
C LEU A 45 0.90 5.95 2.61
N VAL A 46 2.19 5.68 2.84
CA VAL A 46 3.02 4.92 1.88
C VAL A 46 2.51 3.48 1.75
N ALA A 47 2.15 2.83 2.86
CA ALA A 47 1.55 1.50 2.84
C ALA A 47 0.22 1.48 2.06
N ALA A 48 -0.63 2.49 2.26
CA ALA A 48 -1.86 2.65 1.51
C ALA A 48 -1.60 2.81 0.00
N ASP A 49 -0.64 3.65 -0.39
CA ASP A 49 -0.26 3.88 -1.79
C ASP A 49 0.24 2.58 -2.46
N ILE A 50 1.08 1.81 -1.76
CA ILE A 50 1.55 0.49 -2.23
C ILE A 50 0.39 -0.47 -2.47
N LEU A 51 -0.54 -0.58 -1.51
CA LEU A 51 -1.69 -1.47 -1.61
C LEU A 51 -2.64 -1.07 -2.74
N MET A 52 -2.89 0.22 -2.92
CA MET A 52 -3.73 0.74 -4.00
C MET A 52 -3.08 0.53 -5.37
N ALA A 53 -1.77 0.78 -5.50
CA ALA A 53 -1.02 0.53 -6.73
C ALA A 53 -0.99 -0.98 -7.08
N ALA A 54 -0.78 -1.84 -6.07
CA ALA A 54 -0.81 -3.29 -6.23
C ALA A 54 -2.20 -3.76 -6.71
N ALA A 55 -3.27 -3.29 -6.07
CA ALA A 55 -4.64 -3.62 -6.46
C ALA A 55 -4.98 -3.15 -7.88
N ALA A 56 -4.58 -1.93 -8.24
CA ALA A 56 -4.80 -1.39 -9.58
C ALA A 56 -4.04 -2.20 -10.65
N ALA A 57 -2.76 -2.50 -10.42
CA ALA A 57 -1.94 -3.30 -11.31
C ALA A 57 -2.50 -4.73 -11.46
N GLN A 58 -3.01 -5.31 -10.38
CA GLN A 58 -3.64 -6.63 -10.44
C GLN A 58 -4.92 -6.64 -11.28
N ARG A 59 -5.77 -5.60 -11.17
CA ARG A 59 -6.99 -5.47 -12.01
C ARG A 59 -6.65 -5.31 -13.49
N THR A 60 -5.62 -4.54 -13.82
CA THR A 60 -5.16 -4.41 -15.21
C THR A 60 -4.51 -5.70 -15.74
N SER A 61 -3.86 -6.47 -14.86
CA SER A 61 -3.28 -7.78 -15.19
C SER A 61 -4.34 -8.87 -15.36
N ALA A 62 -5.49 -8.76 -14.68
CA ALA A 62 -6.62 -9.68 -14.84
C ALA A 62 -7.26 -9.59 -16.25
N GLY A 63 -7.06 -8.49 -16.98
CA GLY A 63 -7.40 -8.37 -18.40
C GLY A 63 -6.34 -8.93 -19.36
N ALA A 64 -5.14 -9.27 -18.86
CA ALA A 64 -4.05 -9.85 -19.63
C ALA A 64 -3.91 -11.33 -19.28
N ALA A 65 -4.81 -12.15 -19.83
CA ALA A 65 -4.80 -13.60 -19.67
C ALA A 65 -3.37 -14.18 -19.87
N THR A 66 -2.86 -14.79 -18.82
CA THR A 66 -1.71 -15.72 -18.78
C THR A 66 -0.41 -15.21 -19.43
N ARG A 67 0.40 -14.46 -18.68
CA ARG A 67 1.84 -14.35 -19.01
C ARG A 67 2.57 -15.59 -18.51
N ARG A 68 2.90 -16.52 -19.43
CA ARG A 68 3.87 -17.60 -19.18
C ARG A 68 5.23 -16.97 -18.89
N ILE A 69 5.65 -17.01 -17.63
CA ILE A 69 7.01 -16.62 -17.25
C ILE A 69 7.89 -17.86 -17.38
N LYS A 70 8.75 -17.90 -18.39
CA LYS A 70 9.69 -19.01 -18.58
C LYS A 70 10.93 -18.78 -17.72
N VAL A 71 11.09 -19.56 -16.65
CA VAL A 71 12.31 -19.57 -15.82
C VAL A 71 13.06 -20.88 -16.09
N GLY A 72 13.94 -20.89 -17.10
CA GLY A 72 14.72 -22.09 -17.46
C GLY A 72 13.88 -23.24 -18.02
N LYS A 73 14.09 -24.47 -17.52
CA LYS A 73 13.36 -25.70 -17.91
C LYS A 73 12.14 -26.02 -17.03
N ILE A 74 11.81 -25.16 -16.06
CA ILE A 74 10.70 -25.40 -15.14
C ILE A 74 9.65 -24.31 -15.39
N GLU A 75 8.47 -24.74 -15.84
CA GLU A 75 7.29 -23.88 -15.91
C GLU A 75 6.71 -23.75 -14.50
N LEU A 76 6.92 -22.60 -13.87
CA LEU A 76 6.27 -22.27 -12.60
C LEU A 76 4.96 -21.56 -12.91
N GLU A 77 3.86 -22.29 -12.75
CA GLU A 77 2.51 -21.73 -12.78
C GLU A 77 2.30 -20.94 -11.47
N LYS A 78 2.67 -19.66 -11.48
CA LYS A 78 2.30 -18.76 -10.39
C LYS A 78 0.84 -18.36 -10.60
N ALA A 79 -0.05 -18.84 -9.74
CA ALA A 79 -1.46 -18.46 -9.76
C ALA A 79 -1.54 -16.92 -9.80
N ALA A 80 -2.24 -16.40 -10.82
CA ALA A 80 -2.52 -14.97 -10.85
C ALA A 80 -3.36 -14.65 -9.61
N PRO A 81 -2.98 -13.64 -8.84
CA PRO A 81 -3.75 -13.27 -7.66
C PRO A 81 -5.18 -12.94 -8.12
N THR A 82 -6.19 -13.50 -7.44
CA THR A 82 -7.60 -13.44 -7.89
C THR A 82 -8.20 -12.06 -7.62
N SER A 83 -9.25 -11.66 -8.34
CA SER A 83 -9.92 -10.35 -8.17
C SER A 83 -10.35 -10.04 -6.72
N SER A 84 -10.50 -11.07 -5.88
CA SER A 84 -10.75 -10.93 -4.44
C SER A 84 -9.56 -10.34 -3.66
N GLU A 85 -8.30 -10.66 -4.01
CA GLU A 85 -7.12 -10.12 -3.31
C GLU A 85 -6.94 -8.62 -3.58
N ALA A 86 -7.14 -8.18 -4.83
CA ALA A 86 -7.12 -6.76 -5.18
C ALA A 86 -8.15 -5.95 -4.37
N SER A 87 -9.31 -6.54 -4.10
CA SER A 87 -10.38 -5.92 -3.30
C SER A 87 -9.99 -5.83 -1.81
N VAL A 88 -9.33 -6.86 -1.28
CA VAL A 88 -8.81 -6.87 0.10
C VAL A 88 -7.71 -5.83 0.28
N TRP A 89 -6.77 -5.73 -0.66
CA TRP A 89 -5.69 -4.73 -0.60
C TRP A 89 -6.22 -3.31 -0.69
N GLU A 90 -7.20 -3.07 -1.55
CA GLU A 90 -7.87 -1.76 -1.65
C GLU A 90 -8.60 -1.39 -0.35
N ALA A 91 -9.37 -2.30 0.22
CA ALA A 91 -10.07 -2.05 1.49
C ALA A 91 -9.08 -1.74 2.64
N ARG A 92 -7.95 -2.46 2.68
CA ARG A 92 -6.89 -2.22 3.67
C ARG A 92 -6.20 -0.87 3.43
N GLY A 93 -5.87 -0.54 2.19
CA GLY A 93 -5.29 0.75 1.82
C GLY A 93 -6.20 1.93 2.20
N ALA A 94 -7.49 1.84 1.89
CA ALA A 94 -8.48 2.84 2.27
C ALA A 94 -8.59 3.00 3.80
N SER A 95 -8.55 1.89 4.55
CA SER A 95 -8.56 1.91 6.01
C SER A 95 -7.31 2.61 6.59
N LEU A 96 -6.12 2.33 6.03
CA LEU A 96 -4.88 2.98 6.46
C LEU A 96 -4.88 4.48 6.17
N GLN A 97 -5.42 4.89 5.01
CA GLN A 97 -5.60 6.30 4.68
C GLN A 97 -6.57 7.00 5.64
N ALA A 98 -7.69 6.35 5.99
CA ALA A 98 -8.64 6.89 6.96
C ALA A 98 -8.01 7.08 8.35
N VAL A 99 -7.21 6.11 8.82
CA VAL A 99 -6.49 6.22 10.11
C VAL A 99 -5.46 7.35 10.08
N ALA A 100 -4.68 7.47 9.00
CA ALA A 100 -3.69 8.54 8.86
C ALA A 100 -4.36 9.93 8.85
N ASN A 101 -5.48 10.07 8.14
CA ASN A 101 -6.25 11.33 8.11
C ASN A 101 -6.87 11.66 9.48
N ALA A 102 -7.40 10.65 10.19
CA ALA A 102 -7.95 10.83 11.53
C ALA A 102 -6.88 11.27 12.53
N ALA A 103 -5.65 10.75 12.43
CA ALA A 103 -4.53 11.18 13.26
C ALA A 103 -4.18 12.66 13.03
N MET A 104 -4.24 13.14 11.78
CA MET A 104 -4.03 14.56 11.47
C MET A 104 -5.12 15.48 12.04
N VAL A 105 -6.38 15.04 12.06
CA VAL A 105 -7.50 15.83 12.61
C VAL A 105 -7.51 15.81 14.14
N GLY A 106 -7.18 14.68 14.77
CA GLY A 106 -7.08 14.55 16.22
C GLY A 106 -5.99 15.42 16.84
N ASP A 107 -4.91 15.69 16.10
CA ASP A 107 -3.82 16.59 16.51
C ASP A 107 -4.23 18.08 16.51
N PHE A 108 -5.30 18.43 15.78
CA PHE A 108 -5.86 19.79 15.74
C PHE A 108 -6.96 20.04 16.80
N ALA A 109 -7.44 18.98 17.47
CA ALA A 109 -8.50 19.06 18.48
C ALA A 109 -8.11 19.69 19.83
N PRO A 110 -6.85 19.73 20.32
CA PRO A 110 -6.57 20.26 21.66
C PRO A 110 -6.63 21.79 21.76
N ILE A 111 -6.72 22.53 20.64
CA ILE A 111 -6.70 24.01 20.66
C ILE A 111 -8.11 24.62 20.77
N MET A 112 -9.18 23.89 20.38
CA MET A 112 -10.55 24.43 20.42
C MET A 112 -11.23 24.32 21.79
N SER A 113 -10.73 23.47 22.69
CA SER A 113 -11.23 23.39 24.08
C SER A 113 -10.68 24.50 25.00
N ALA A 114 -9.77 25.34 24.51
CA ALA A 114 -9.19 26.46 25.27
C ALA A 114 -9.99 27.77 25.14
N TRP A 115 -11.02 27.82 24.29
CA TRP A 115 -11.91 28.98 24.14
C TRP A 115 -13.30 28.60 24.64
N GLY A 116 -13.53 28.85 25.93
CA GLY A 116 -14.79 28.55 26.60
C GLY A 116 -16.00 29.23 25.96
N VAL A 117 -17.10 28.48 25.93
CA VAL A 117 -18.46 29.02 26.08
C VAL A 117 -19.13 28.14 27.13
N GLU A 118 -18.96 28.53 28.40
CA GLU A 118 -19.90 28.12 29.45
C GLU A 118 -21.24 28.80 29.16
N SER A 119 -22.31 28.02 29.10
CA SER A 119 -23.69 28.49 28.94
C SER A 119 -24.34 28.75 30.30
#